data_AF-A0A2V2SCK6-F1
#
_entry.id   AF-A0A2V2SCK6-F1
#
_cell.length_a   1.000
_cell.length_b   1.000
_cell.length_c   1.000
_cell.angle_alpha   90.00
_cell.angle_beta   90.00
_cell.angle_gamma   90.00
#
_symmetry.space_group_name_H-M   'P 1'
#
loop_
_entity.id
_entity.type
_entity.pdbx_description
1 polymer ?
#
loop_
_entity_poly.entity_id
_entity_poly.type
_entity_poly.pdbx_seq_one_letter_code
_entity_poly.pdbx_strand_id
1 'polypeptide(L)'
;MKRRAFIGILGASALSMPFILGQHGLGLGRRNARIAAYKSKIPLPLQLPTDVGQIAGLLDQSSKHVYLLGSTALAAIAGTDLPYLNLLIDTKKLPELKQTLFDFGVTPVSTADLSANFVRFVHHDRAYNVLNMNFDTYVQANDFGMEKGFLLFAHNFLMYSMKDQYALDPYGALSGGADGSSARRKNANKITAQIRPLQQPKTLFQGFEHCLAATFDRALFGFQFSPEYQQIQDRLFHSKPGPEESAEITSLVLDYCPDLLEVGGVETASQLLLAPVCLAAANTAAGIDLSRIEGHLRRLQRQGKEANGREFMAAVHSELLKKPAGKGAAQGLPEYLASARKPFRRVEALTDALEAMQRSA
;
A
#
# COMPACT_ATOMS: atom_id res chain seq x y z
N MET A 1 16.81 5.73 11.47
CA MET A 1 15.42 6.00 11.04
C MET A 1 14.54 4.86 11.51
N LYS A 2 13.46 5.14 12.25
CA LYS A 2 12.65 4.14 12.95
C LYS A 2 11.56 3.60 12.03
N ARG A 3 11.08 2.37 12.31
CA ARG A 3 9.88 1.57 11.87
C ARG A 3 8.66 2.29 11.21
N ARG A 4 8.64 3.62 11.20
CA ARG A 4 7.53 4.57 11.00
C ARG A 4 7.31 5.06 9.56
N ALA A 5 8.26 4.90 8.64
CA ALA A 5 8.14 5.47 7.29
C ALA A 5 7.35 4.56 6.30
N PHE A 6 7.35 3.26 6.55
CA PHE A 6 6.91 2.24 5.58
C PHE A 6 5.38 2.00 5.58
N ILE A 7 4.77 1.93 6.76
CA ILE A 7 3.29 2.06 6.91
C ILE A 7 2.85 3.45 6.42
N GLY A 8 3.74 4.44 6.42
CA GLY A 8 3.46 5.78 5.91
C GLY A 8 3.46 5.90 4.39
N ILE A 9 4.21 5.08 3.65
CA ILE A 9 4.35 5.22 2.18
C ILE A 9 3.50 4.19 1.43
N LEU A 10 3.55 2.91 1.81
CA LEU A 10 2.66 1.91 1.22
C LEU A 10 1.28 1.92 1.88
N GLY A 11 1.19 2.39 3.12
CA GLY A 11 -0.09 2.81 3.68
C GLY A 11 -0.60 4.14 3.10
N ALA A 12 0.22 5.12 2.69
CA ALA A 12 -0.36 6.30 2.02
C ALA A 12 -0.86 6.00 0.60
N SER A 13 -0.13 5.18 -0.16
CA SER A 13 -0.53 4.80 -1.52
C SER A 13 -1.63 3.74 -1.58
N ALA A 14 -1.60 2.71 -0.72
CA ALA A 14 -2.67 1.70 -0.67
C ALA A 14 -3.86 2.11 0.22
N LEU A 15 -3.70 3.12 1.10
CA LEU A 15 -4.78 3.57 1.99
C LEU A 15 -5.40 4.91 1.63
N SER A 16 -4.84 5.66 0.67
CA SER A 16 -5.31 7.03 0.36
C SER A 16 -5.38 7.93 1.57
N MET A 17 -4.60 7.61 2.60
CA MET A 17 -4.61 8.31 3.85
C MET A 17 -3.27 9.02 3.96
N PRO A 18 -3.24 10.35 4.04
CA PRO A 18 -2.01 11.12 4.06
C PRO A 18 -1.30 10.95 5.41
N PHE A 19 -0.78 9.75 5.71
CA PHE A 19 0.04 9.47 6.89
C PHE A 19 1.36 10.25 6.89
N ILE A 20 1.73 10.78 5.73
CA ILE A 20 2.83 11.71 5.46
C ILE A 20 2.73 12.98 6.31
N LEU A 21 1.52 13.33 6.79
CA LEU A 21 1.28 14.47 7.68
C LEU A 21 1.83 14.26 9.10
N GLY A 22 2.06 13.02 9.54
CA GLY A 22 2.58 12.72 10.88
C GLY A 22 4.05 13.08 11.07
N GLN A 23 4.84 13.10 9.98
CA GLN A 23 6.28 13.42 10.03
C GLN A 23 6.61 14.85 9.58
N HIS A 24 5.75 15.48 8.78
CA HIS A 24 5.98 16.83 8.23
C HIS A 24 5.10 17.93 8.85
N GLY A 25 4.24 17.58 9.81
CA GLY A 25 3.33 18.50 10.48
C GLY A 25 2.14 18.89 9.61
N LEU A 26 1.01 19.18 10.25
CA LEU A 26 -0.19 19.78 9.64
C LEU A 26 0.04 21.24 9.19
N GLY A 27 1.29 21.66 8.98
CA GLY A 27 1.70 23.00 8.57
C GLY A 27 1.40 23.30 7.11
N LEU A 28 0.23 22.88 6.64
CA LEU A 28 -0.34 23.30 5.37
C LEU A 28 -0.65 24.79 5.53
N GLY A 29 0.27 25.63 5.08
CA GLY A 29 0.02 27.06 4.91
C GLY A 29 -1.25 27.22 4.09
N ARG A 30 -2.03 28.29 4.37
CA ARG A 30 -3.26 28.65 3.67
C ARG A 30 -3.02 28.88 2.17
N ARG A 31 -2.72 27.83 1.41
CA ARG A 31 -2.91 27.82 -0.03
C ARG A 31 -4.39 27.55 -0.20
N ASN A 32 -5.05 28.45 -0.93
CA ASN A 32 -6.37 28.19 -1.47
C ASN A 32 -6.24 26.97 -2.37
N ALA A 33 -6.40 25.78 -1.80
CA ALA A 33 -6.61 24.58 -2.59
C ALA A 33 -7.96 24.79 -3.27
N ARG A 34 -7.91 25.41 -4.45
CA ARG A 34 -8.97 25.40 -5.42
C ARG A 34 -9.06 23.96 -5.93
N ILE A 35 -9.45 23.02 -5.07
CA ILE A 35 -9.63 21.67 -5.55
C ILE A 35 -10.86 21.71 -6.43
N ALA A 36 -10.66 21.27 -7.65
CA ALA A 36 -11.69 20.91 -8.60
C ALA A 36 -12.70 19.85 -8.08
N ALA A 37 -12.60 19.42 -6.80
CA ALA A 37 -13.46 18.49 -6.10
C ALA A 37 -14.95 18.91 -6.09
N TYR A 38 -15.23 20.20 -6.30
CA TYR A 38 -16.60 20.70 -6.39
C TYR A 38 -17.28 20.45 -7.76
N LYS A 39 -16.54 20.08 -8.82
CA LYS A 39 -17.11 20.16 -10.18
C LYS A 39 -17.90 18.95 -10.66
N SER A 40 -17.86 17.80 -9.99
CA SER A 40 -18.66 16.65 -10.43
C SER A 40 -18.87 15.61 -9.33
N LYS A 41 -19.93 15.78 -8.54
CA LYS A 41 -20.51 14.66 -7.78
C LYS A 41 -21.06 13.67 -8.79
N ILE A 42 -20.58 12.43 -8.75
CA ILE A 42 -21.06 11.35 -9.61
C ILE A 42 -22.05 10.52 -8.77
N PRO A 43 -23.37 10.58 -9.01
CA PRO A 43 -24.32 9.74 -8.31
C PRO A 43 -23.99 8.26 -8.54
N LEU A 44 -23.81 7.51 -7.46
CA LEU A 44 -23.35 6.13 -7.52
C LEU A 44 -23.93 5.33 -6.34
N PRO A 45 -25.13 4.76 -6.49
CA PRO A 45 -25.70 3.91 -5.45
C PRO A 45 -24.87 2.64 -5.33
N LEU A 46 -24.32 2.38 -4.15
CA LEU A 46 -23.56 1.17 -3.83
C LEU A 46 -24.27 0.41 -2.71
N GLN A 47 -24.41 -0.90 -2.90
CA GLN A 47 -24.84 -1.78 -1.83
C GLN A 47 -23.59 -2.30 -1.12
N LEU A 48 -23.36 -1.79 0.08
CA LEU A 48 -22.26 -2.26 0.93
C LEU A 48 -22.69 -3.53 1.69
N PRO A 49 -21.73 -4.40 2.04
CA PRO A 49 -21.98 -5.50 2.97
C PRO A 49 -22.64 -5.01 4.26
N THR A 50 -23.52 -5.82 4.86
CA THR A 50 -24.32 -5.43 6.03
C THR A 50 -23.46 -4.96 7.21
N ASP A 51 -22.35 -5.64 7.47
CA ASP A 51 -21.40 -5.29 8.54
C ASP A 51 -20.76 -3.92 8.30
N VAL A 52 -20.36 -3.63 7.05
CA VAL A 52 -19.83 -2.33 6.64
C VAL A 52 -20.89 -1.24 6.80
N GLY A 53 -22.14 -1.53 6.42
CA GLY A 53 -23.26 -0.61 6.58
C GLY A 53 -23.54 -0.24 8.04
N GLN A 54 -23.42 -1.20 8.98
CA GLN A 54 -23.58 -0.96 10.41
C GLN A 54 -22.49 -0.04 10.95
N ILE A 55 -21.22 -0.32 10.64
CA ILE A 55 -20.09 0.55 11.04
C ILE A 55 -20.25 1.95 10.43
N ALA A 56 -20.58 2.04 9.14
CA ALA A 56 -20.82 3.32 8.47
C ALA A 56 -21.95 4.12 9.14
N GLY A 57 -23.03 3.45 9.55
CA GLY A 57 -24.13 4.06 10.28
C GLY A 57 -23.72 4.63 11.64
N LEU A 58 -22.91 3.89 12.42
CA LEU A 58 -22.38 4.39 13.70
C LEU A 58 -21.49 5.61 13.52
N LEU A 59 -20.63 5.59 12.50
CA LEU A 59 -19.77 6.72 12.17
C LEU A 59 -20.59 7.94 11.74
N ASP A 60 -21.63 7.75 10.93
CA ASP A 60 -22.50 8.83 10.42
C ASP A 60 -23.32 9.51 11.54
N GLN A 61 -23.73 8.77 12.57
CA GLN A 61 -24.45 9.34 13.71
C GLN A 61 -23.62 10.39 14.48
N SER A 62 -22.30 10.24 14.49
CA SER A 62 -21.39 11.08 15.27
C SER A 62 -20.52 12.00 14.42
N SER A 63 -20.65 11.95 13.10
CA SER A 63 -19.79 12.66 12.15
C SER A 63 -20.62 13.44 11.15
N LYS A 64 -20.09 14.57 10.65
CA LYS A 64 -20.81 15.33 9.60
C LYS A 64 -20.85 14.58 8.27
N HIS A 65 -19.77 13.87 7.98
CA HIS A 65 -19.59 13.12 6.75
C HIS A 65 -18.81 11.84 7.05
N VAL A 66 -19.07 10.81 6.25
CA VAL A 66 -18.31 9.57 6.23
C VAL A 66 -17.99 9.24 4.78
N TYR A 67 -16.70 9.27 4.43
CA TYR A 67 -16.24 8.93 3.10
C TYR A 67 -15.42 7.66 3.11
N LEU A 68 -15.69 6.75 2.18
CA LEU A 68 -14.77 5.68 1.82
C LEU A 68 -13.69 6.24 0.89
N LEU A 69 -12.44 5.85 1.09
CA LEU A 69 -11.28 6.47 0.45
C LEU A 69 -10.55 5.54 -0.54
N GLY A 70 -10.09 6.16 -1.62
CA GLY A 70 -9.27 5.64 -2.70
C GLY A 70 -9.40 4.19 -3.09
N SER A 71 -8.35 3.36 -2.89
CA SER A 71 -8.37 1.96 -3.32
C SER A 71 -9.59 1.22 -2.75
N THR A 72 -9.96 1.47 -1.50
CA THR A 72 -11.15 0.84 -0.89
C THR A 72 -12.46 1.35 -1.50
N ALA A 73 -12.52 2.62 -1.90
CA ALA A 73 -13.66 3.17 -2.63
C ALA A 73 -13.76 2.55 -4.03
N LEU A 74 -12.65 2.48 -4.77
CA LEU A 74 -12.62 1.89 -6.11
C LEU A 74 -12.97 0.39 -6.07
N ALA A 75 -12.45 -0.33 -5.08
CA ALA A 75 -12.76 -1.74 -4.85
C ALA A 75 -14.25 -1.97 -4.57
N ALA A 76 -14.83 -1.19 -3.66
CA ALA A 76 -16.26 -1.27 -3.35
C ALA A 76 -17.12 -1.00 -4.60
N ILE A 77 -16.73 -0.01 -5.39
CA ILE A 77 -17.39 0.35 -6.65
C ILE A 77 -17.26 -0.74 -7.72
N ALA A 78 -16.11 -1.42 -7.77
CA ALA A 78 -15.86 -2.54 -8.67
C ALA A 78 -16.50 -3.86 -8.22
N GLY A 79 -17.12 -3.88 -7.02
CA GLY A 79 -17.70 -5.07 -6.42
C GLY A 79 -16.66 -6.12 -6.05
N THR A 80 -15.45 -5.70 -5.67
CA THR A 80 -14.40 -6.59 -5.18
C THR A 80 -14.48 -6.72 -3.66
N ASP A 81 -13.90 -7.80 -3.12
CA ASP A 81 -13.83 -7.97 -1.68
C ASP A 81 -12.95 -6.87 -1.05
N LEU A 82 -13.32 -6.45 0.15
CA LEU A 82 -12.71 -5.38 0.90
C LEU A 82 -11.96 -5.97 2.09
N PRO A 83 -10.67 -6.35 1.94
CA PRO A 83 -9.89 -6.88 3.07
C PRO A 83 -9.76 -5.86 4.21
N TYR A 84 -9.89 -4.56 3.89
CA TYR A 84 -9.97 -3.47 4.83
C TYR A 84 -10.71 -2.27 4.24
N LEU A 85 -11.07 -1.30 5.09
CA LEU A 85 -11.66 -0.02 4.69
C LEU A 85 -10.82 1.15 5.18
N ASN A 86 -10.76 2.20 4.35
CA ASN A 86 -10.22 3.49 4.73
C ASN A 86 -11.32 4.52 4.73
N LEU A 87 -11.55 5.13 5.88
CA LEU A 87 -12.67 6.02 6.11
C LEU A 87 -12.15 7.40 6.54
N LEU A 88 -12.71 8.45 5.94
CA LEU A 88 -12.60 9.81 6.44
C LEU A 88 -13.88 10.17 7.19
N ILE A 89 -13.72 10.67 8.41
CA ILE A 89 -14.81 11.26 9.19
C ILE A 89 -14.46 12.69 9.60
N ASP A 90 -15.48 13.51 9.85
CA ASP A 90 -15.35 14.81 10.51
C ASP A 90 -16.21 14.83 11.78
N THR A 91 -15.59 14.55 12.93
CA THR A 91 -16.25 14.62 14.23
C THR A 91 -15.44 15.44 15.24
N LYS A 92 -16.17 16.24 16.02
CA LYS A 92 -15.64 16.92 17.22
C LYS A 92 -15.67 16.03 18.47
N LYS A 93 -16.39 14.91 18.42
CA LYS A 93 -16.67 13.99 19.52
C LYS A 93 -15.98 12.64 19.31
N LEU A 94 -14.70 12.69 18.93
CA LEU A 94 -13.93 11.49 18.64
C LEU A 94 -13.79 10.57 19.88
N PRO A 95 -13.60 11.07 21.11
CA PRO A 95 -13.58 10.21 22.30
C PRO A 95 -14.88 9.45 22.51
N GLU A 96 -16.02 10.11 22.36
CA GLU A 96 -17.34 9.50 22.50
C GLU A 96 -17.59 8.46 21.40
N LEU A 97 -17.20 8.77 20.16
CA LEU A 97 -17.28 7.81 19.06
C LEU A 97 -16.42 6.56 19.32
N LYS A 98 -15.23 6.71 19.90
CA LYS A 98 -14.39 5.55 20.28
C LYS A 98 -15.10 4.67 21.31
N GLN A 99 -15.77 5.27 22.28
CA GLN A 99 -16.57 4.53 23.27
C GLN A 99 -17.74 3.81 22.59
N THR A 100 -18.49 4.49 21.73
CA THR A 100 -19.61 3.87 20.97
C THR A 100 -19.14 2.69 20.12
N LEU A 101 -17.99 2.82 19.44
CA LEU A 101 -17.40 1.72 18.67
C LEU A 101 -16.99 0.55 19.56
N PHE A 102 -16.41 0.83 20.73
CA PHE A 102 -16.05 -0.19 21.71
C PHE A 102 -17.29 -0.93 22.23
N ASP A 103 -18.33 -0.19 22.62
CA ASP A 103 -19.60 -0.75 23.10
C ASP A 103 -20.33 -1.56 22.02
N PHE A 104 -20.15 -1.18 20.75
CA PHE A 104 -20.64 -1.96 19.60
C PHE A 104 -19.91 -3.30 19.42
N GLY A 105 -18.73 -3.48 20.01
CA GLY A 105 -17.98 -4.74 19.98
C GLY A 105 -16.88 -4.80 18.91
N VAL A 106 -16.33 -3.66 18.50
CA VAL A 106 -15.10 -3.67 17.67
C VAL A 106 -13.89 -4.04 18.52
N THR A 107 -12.90 -4.70 17.91
CA THR A 107 -11.61 -4.94 18.56
C THR A 107 -10.65 -3.80 18.23
N PRO A 108 -10.27 -2.93 19.19
CA PRO A 108 -9.35 -1.83 18.92
C PRO A 108 -7.95 -2.36 18.59
N VAL A 109 -7.28 -1.71 17.63
CA VAL A 109 -5.89 -1.99 17.27
C VAL A 109 -5.02 -0.83 17.74
N SER A 110 -3.99 -1.13 18.54
CA SER A 110 -3.08 -0.10 19.03
C SER A 110 -2.32 0.56 17.88
N THR A 111 -2.37 1.89 17.83
CA THR A 111 -1.71 2.74 16.83
C THR A 111 -0.90 3.84 17.50
N ALA A 112 -0.16 3.52 18.56
CA ALA A 112 0.54 4.49 19.42
C ALA A 112 1.53 5.41 18.67
N ASP A 113 1.99 4.99 17.48
CA ASP A 113 2.89 5.78 16.63
C ASP A 113 2.16 6.69 15.62
N LEU A 114 0.83 6.63 15.55
CA LEU A 114 0.02 7.42 14.61
C LEU A 114 -0.66 8.60 15.32
N SER A 115 -1.15 9.55 14.51
CA SER A 115 -1.87 10.73 15.03
C SER A 115 -3.05 10.33 15.92
N ALA A 116 -3.36 11.13 16.93
CA ALA A 116 -4.54 10.95 17.78
C ALA A 116 -5.87 10.98 16.98
N ASN A 117 -5.84 11.57 15.79
CA ASN A 117 -6.95 11.60 14.83
C ASN A 117 -7.11 10.31 14.03
N PHE A 118 -6.20 9.36 14.17
CA PHE A 118 -6.28 8.06 13.53
C PHE A 118 -6.82 7.01 14.50
N VAL A 119 -7.77 6.22 14.04
CA VAL A 119 -8.36 5.10 14.78
C VAL A 119 -8.31 3.87 13.91
N ARG A 120 -7.83 2.75 14.46
CA ARG A 120 -7.88 1.46 13.79
C ARG A 120 -8.58 0.43 14.68
N PHE A 121 -9.42 -0.37 14.06
CA PHE A 121 -10.10 -1.48 14.73
C PHE A 121 -10.40 -2.61 13.74
N VAL A 122 -10.77 -3.76 14.28
CA VAL A 122 -11.22 -4.94 13.52
C VAL A 122 -12.67 -5.26 13.91
N HIS A 123 -13.48 -5.63 12.93
CA HIS A 123 -14.84 -6.12 13.13
C HIS A 123 -15.15 -7.16 12.04
N HIS A 124 -15.61 -8.35 12.45
CA HIS A 124 -15.84 -9.51 11.55
C HIS A 124 -14.68 -9.76 10.57
N ASP A 125 -13.47 -9.91 11.11
CA ASP A 125 -12.22 -10.16 10.37
C ASP A 125 -11.79 -9.07 9.39
N ARG A 126 -12.49 -7.93 9.35
CA ARG A 126 -12.18 -6.80 8.50
C ARG A 126 -11.56 -5.66 9.29
N ALA A 127 -10.46 -5.11 8.79
CA ALA A 127 -9.82 -3.96 9.39
C ALA A 127 -10.45 -2.65 8.90
N TYR A 128 -10.68 -1.71 9.82
CA TYR A 128 -11.17 -0.38 9.55
C TYR A 128 -10.12 0.63 9.99
N ASN A 129 -9.67 1.44 9.05
CA ASN A 129 -8.75 2.55 9.28
C ASN A 129 -9.53 3.85 9.14
N VAL A 130 -9.69 4.60 10.23
CA VAL A 130 -10.53 5.79 10.28
C VAL A 130 -9.66 7.01 10.59
N LEU A 131 -9.67 7.99 9.68
CA LEU A 131 -9.03 9.28 9.86
C LEU A 131 -10.09 10.34 10.19
N ASN A 132 -9.94 10.97 11.35
CA ASN A 132 -10.76 12.11 11.74
C ASN A 132 -10.12 13.42 11.28
N MET A 133 -10.63 13.98 10.19
CA MET A 133 -10.14 15.20 9.59
C MET A 133 -11.26 15.84 8.75
N ASN A 134 -11.36 17.17 8.78
CA ASN A 134 -12.31 17.84 7.90
C ASN A 134 -11.92 17.64 6.42
N PHE A 135 -12.92 17.71 5.56
CA PHE A 135 -12.77 17.46 4.12
C PHE A 135 -11.68 18.36 3.49
N ASP A 136 -11.75 19.68 3.71
CA ASP A 136 -10.81 20.61 3.07
C ASP A 136 -9.35 20.36 3.45
N THR A 137 -9.08 19.99 4.71
CA THR A 137 -7.74 19.65 5.19
C THR A 137 -7.25 18.36 4.57
N TYR A 138 -8.12 17.34 4.47
CA TYR A 138 -7.78 16.08 3.82
C TYR A 138 -7.40 16.29 2.36
N VAL A 139 -8.19 17.08 1.63
CA VAL A 139 -7.92 17.32 0.21
C VAL A 139 -6.65 18.18 0.02
N GLN A 140 -6.43 19.21 0.85
CA GLN A 140 -5.16 19.96 0.84
C GLN A 140 -3.94 19.07 1.09
N ALA A 141 -4.06 18.10 2.01
CA ALA A 141 -3.01 17.15 2.28
C ALA A 141 -2.74 16.22 1.10
N ASN A 142 -3.80 15.77 0.41
CA ASN A 142 -3.67 14.95 -0.79
C ASN A 142 -3.01 15.73 -1.93
N ASP A 143 -3.40 16.98 -2.16
CA ASP A 143 -2.76 17.85 -3.17
C ASP A 143 -1.27 18.02 -2.88
N PHE A 144 -0.91 18.30 -1.62
CA PHE A 144 0.49 18.36 -1.21
C PHE A 144 1.23 17.03 -1.43
N GLY A 145 0.58 15.91 -1.07
CA GLY A 145 1.10 14.58 -1.32
C GLY A 145 1.36 14.30 -2.80
N MET A 146 0.48 14.77 -3.68
CA MET A 146 0.65 14.71 -5.13
C MET A 146 1.86 15.53 -5.59
N GLU A 147 1.94 16.81 -5.19
CA GLU A 147 3.04 17.73 -5.54
C GLU A 147 4.41 17.17 -5.15
N LYS A 148 4.46 16.49 -4.00
CA LYS A 148 5.69 15.86 -3.47
C LYS A 148 6.00 14.50 -4.07
N GLY A 149 5.12 13.94 -4.89
CA GLY A 149 5.37 12.65 -5.51
C GLY A 149 5.11 11.46 -4.60
N PHE A 150 4.20 11.60 -3.64
CA PHE A 150 3.84 10.54 -2.70
C PHE A 150 2.48 9.89 -2.99
N LEU A 151 1.55 10.65 -3.58
CA LEU A 151 0.28 10.14 -4.10
C LEU A 151 0.32 10.18 -5.61
N LEU A 152 0.05 9.03 -6.23
CA LEU A 152 0.64 8.72 -7.53
C LEU A 152 -0.40 8.24 -8.52
N PHE A 153 -1.51 7.69 -8.02
CA PHE A 153 -2.54 7.11 -8.83
C PHE A 153 -3.86 7.87 -8.70
N ALA A 154 -4.65 7.89 -9.78
CA ALA A 154 -5.93 8.57 -9.83
C ALA A 154 -6.87 8.10 -8.71
N HIS A 155 -6.91 6.79 -8.47
CA HIS A 155 -7.73 6.21 -7.42
C HIS A 155 -7.32 6.68 -6.04
N ASN A 156 -6.12 7.22 -5.83
CA ASN A 156 -5.74 7.71 -4.50
C ASN A 156 -6.59 8.88 -4.00
N PHE A 157 -7.24 9.59 -4.93
CA PHE A 157 -8.05 10.79 -4.65
C PHE A 157 -9.56 10.53 -4.74
N LEU A 158 -9.94 9.30 -5.06
CA LEU A 158 -11.34 8.91 -5.13
C LEU A 158 -11.94 8.91 -3.72
N MET A 159 -13.09 9.55 -3.57
CA MET A 159 -13.84 9.56 -2.32
C MET A 159 -15.28 9.19 -2.59
N TYR A 160 -15.86 8.32 -1.77
CA TYR A 160 -17.26 7.91 -1.88
C TYR A 160 -18.04 8.30 -0.63
N SER A 161 -19.04 9.17 -0.77
CA SER A 161 -19.96 9.52 0.32
C SER A 161 -20.88 8.33 0.58
N MET A 162 -20.70 7.67 1.72
CA MET A 162 -21.53 6.51 2.08
C MET A 162 -22.98 6.93 2.41
N LYS A 163 -23.16 8.16 2.91
CA LYS A 163 -24.47 8.72 3.26
C LYS A 163 -25.26 9.16 2.03
N ASP A 164 -24.62 9.98 1.19
CA ASP A 164 -25.28 10.65 0.06
C ASP A 164 -25.16 9.86 -1.24
N GLN A 165 -24.43 8.74 -1.22
CA GLN A 165 -24.23 7.81 -2.35
C GLN A 165 -23.75 8.50 -3.62
N TYR A 166 -22.69 9.29 -3.51
CA TYR A 166 -21.98 9.86 -4.64
C TYR A 166 -20.47 9.67 -4.52
N ALA A 167 -19.80 9.60 -5.66
CA ALA A 167 -18.34 9.64 -5.73
C ALA A 167 -17.83 11.04 -6.11
N LEU A 168 -16.68 11.41 -5.56
CA LEU A 168 -15.83 12.50 -5.99
C LEU A 168 -14.61 11.89 -6.66
N ASP A 169 -14.46 12.14 -7.95
CA ASP A 169 -13.39 11.57 -8.76
C ASP A 169 -12.67 12.68 -9.55
N PRO A 170 -11.78 13.45 -8.90
CA PRO A 170 -11.15 14.61 -9.51
C PRO A 170 -10.18 14.26 -10.65
N TYR A 171 -9.74 13.00 -10.74
CA TYR A 171 -8.73 12.56 -11.71
C TYR A 171 -9.18 11.42 -12.64
N GLY A 172 -10.45 11.04 -12.60
CA GLY A 172 -11.01 10.05 -13.52
C GLY A 172 -10.53 8.64 -13.25
N ALA A 173 -10.50 8.21 -11.98
CA ALA A 173 -10.29 6.83 -11.58
C ALA A 173 -11.43 5.90 -12.03
N LEU A 174 -12.64 6.44 -12.18
CA LEU A 174 -13.85 5.71 -12.60
C LEU A 174 -14.04 5.70 -14.13
N SER A 175 -13.35 6.56 -14.88
CA SER A 175 -13.46 6.57 -16.35
C SER A 175 -12.60 5.47 -16.96
N GLY A 176 -13.22 4.35 -17.29
CA GLY A 176 -12.63 3.32 -18.15
C GLY A 176 -12.47 3.85 -19.58
N GLY A 177 -11.23 4.18 -19.96
CA GLY A 177 -10.85 4.55 -21.32
C GLY A 177 -11.12 6.01 -21.69
N ALA A 178 -10.27 6.54 -22.57
CA ALA A 178 -10.26 7.91 -23.08
C ALA A 178 -11.61 8.33 -23.68
N ASP A 179 -12.46 8.90 -22.83
CA ASP A 179 -13.40 9.98 -23.11
C ASP A 179 -14.35 10.05 -21.90
N GLY A 180 -14.29 11.16 -21.17
CA GLY A 180 -14.99 11.41 -19.90
C GLY A 180 -16.53 11.45 -19.96
N SER A 181 -17.14 10.68 -20.86
CA SER A 181 -18.59 10.58 -21.07
C SER A 181 -19.16 9.18 -20.77
N SER A 182 -18.32 8.19 -20.45
CA SER A 182 -18.70 6.77 -20.37
C SER A 182 -19.26 6.29 -19.01
N ALA A 183 -19.22 7.11 -17.95
CA ALA A 183 -19.91 6.79 -16.68
C ALA A 183 -21.45 6.76 -16.81
N ARG A 184 -22.00 7.14 -17.98
CA ARG A 184 -23.43 7.09 -18.31
C ARG A 184 -23.91 5.76 -18.91
N ARG A 185 -23.10 4.69 -18.95
CA ARG A 185 -23.54 3.42 -19.51
C ARG A 185 -24.39 2.62 -18.52
N LYS A 186 -25.68 2.59 -18.83
CA LYS A 186 -26.82 1.88 -18.22
C LYS A 186 -26.72 0.34 -18.13
N ASN A 187 -25.54 -0.27 -18.20
CA ASN A 187 -25.42 -1.72 -18.02
C ASN A 187 -24.48 -2.01 -16.86
N ALA A 188 -24.93 -2.89 -15.97
CA ALA A 188 -24.25 -3.45 -14.80
C ALA A 188 -22.97 -4.26 -15.13
N ASN A 189 -22.24 -3.88 -16.16
CA ASN A 189 -20.95 -4.44 -16.50
C ASN A 189 -19.88 -3.72 -15.69
N LYS A 190 -19.52 -4.37 -14.58
CA LYS A 190 -18.32 -4.25 -13.74
C LYS A 190 -17.35 -3.14 -14.19
N ILE A 191 -17.23 -2.08 -13.39
CA ILE A 191 -16.19 -1.07 -13.57
C ILE A 191 -14.84 -1.78 -13.55
N THR A 192 -14.09 -1.70 -14.64
CA THR A 192 -12.72 -2.19 -14.68
C THR A 192 -11.85 -1.21 -13.91
N ALA A 193 -11.61 -1.52 -12.64
CA ALA A 193 -10.70 -0.75 -11.80
C ALA A 193 -9.27 -0.82 -12.36
N GLN A 194 -8.77 0.31 -12.86
CA GLN A 194 -7.43 0.43 -13.43
C GLN A 194 -6.55 1.33 -12.58
N ILE A 195 -5.31 0.90 -12.36
CA ILE A 195 -4.26 1.71 -11.75
C ILE A 195 -3.74 2.67 -12.82
N ARG A 196 -4.13 3.94 -12.67
CA ARG A 196 -3.76 5.01 -13.59
C ARG A 196 -2.80 5.99 -12.92
N PRO A 197 -1.58 6.18 -13.45
CA PRO A 197 -0.63 7.14 -12.91
C PRO A 197 -1.06 8.57 -13.22
N LEU A 198 -0.87 9.49 -12.26
CA LEU A 198 -1.08 10.93 -12.43
C LEU A 198 0.19 11.66 -12.84
N GLN A 199 1.35 11.09 -12.51
CA GLN A 199 2.65 11.68 -12.75
C GLN A 199 3.68 10.62 -13.14
N GLN A 200 4.66 11.06 -13.93
CA GLN A 200 5.85 10.26 -14.19
C GLN A 200 6.77 10.32 -12.96
N PRO A 201 7.40 9.20 -12.58
CA PRO A 201 8.39 9.22 -11.51
C PRO A 201 9.62 10.04 -11.93
N LYS A 202 10.13 10.86 -11.00
CA LYS A 202 11.30 11.74 -11.23
C LYS A 202 12.62 11.02 -11.08
N THR A 203 12.65 9.97 -10.25
CA THR A 203 13.84 9.14 -10.00
C THR A 203 13.48 7.67 -10.16
N LEU A 204 14.50 6.83 -10.36
CA LEU A 204 14.30 5.38 -10.43
C LEU A 204 13.73 4.84 -9.11
N PHE A 205 14.31 5.25 -7.98
CA PHE A 205 13.84 4.83 -6.66
C PHE A 205 12.36 5.17 -6.44
N GLN A 206 11.95 6.40 -6.75
CA GLN A 206 10.55 6.80 -6.68
C GLN A 206 9.69 5.92 -7.60
N GLY A 207 10.11 5.69 -8.85
CA GLY A 207 9.39 4.80 -9.76
C GLY A 207 9.24 3.38 -9.22
N PHE A 208 10.26 2.86 -8.55
CA PHE A 208 10.20 1.55 -7.92
C PHE A 208 9.18 1.50 -6.77
N GLU A 209 9.11 2.54 -5.94
CA GLU A 209 8.07 2.68 -4.91
C GLU A 209 6.65 2.70 -5.53
N HIS A 210 6.48 3.38 -6.67
CA HIS A 210 5.21 3.38 -7.40
C HIS A 210 4.85 1.96 -7.84
N CYS A 211 5.80 1.23 -8.42
CA CYS A 211 5.55 -0.13 -8.90
C CYS A 211 5.21 -1.10 -7.76
N LEU A 212 5.87 -0.97 -6.61
CA LEU A 212 5.51 -1.74 -5.42
C LEU A 212 4.09 -1.43 -4.97
N ALA A 213 3.73 -0.15 -4.82
CA ALA A 213 2.39 0.27 -4.43
C ALA A 213 1.30 -0.30 -5.36
N ALA A 214 1.50 -0.18 -6.68
CA ALA A 214 0.57 -0.71 -7.67
C ALA A 214 0.48 -2.25 -7.63
N THR A 215 1.58 -2.93 -7.32
CA THR A 215 1.59 -4.39 -7.15
C THR A 215 0.72 -4.82 -5.98
N PHE A 216 0.78 -4.10 -4.85
CA PHE A 216 -0.10 -4.34 -3.71
C PHE A 216 -1.56 -4.04 -4.02
N ASP A 217 -1.86 -2.91 -4.66
CA ASP A 217 -3.23 -2.57 -5.07
C ASP A 217 -3.81 -3.66 -6.01
N ARG A 218 -3.01 -4.16 -6.95
CA ARG A 218 -3.41 -5.28 -7.81
C ARG A 218 -3.64 -6.58 -7.03
N ALA A 219 -2.74 -6.94 -6.12
CA ALA A 219 -2.84 -8.18 -5.36
C ALA A 219 -4.02 -8.16 -4.38
N LEU A 220 -4.23 -7.05 -3.67
CA LEU A 220 -5.26 -6.90 -2.65
C LEU A 220 -6.65 -6.67 -3.23
N PHE A 221 -6.76 -5.89 -4.30
CA PHE A 221 -8.06 -5.46 -4.84
C PHE A 221 -8.36 -5.96 -6.25
N GLY A 222 -7.42 -6.67 -6.89
CA GLY A 222 -7.61 -7.21 -8.24
C GLY A 222 -7.59 -6.14 -9.34
N PHE A 223 -7.01 -4.96 -9.09
CA PHE A 223 -6.95 -3.90 -10.08
C PHE A 223 -6.09 -4.28 -11.28
N GLN A 224 -6.48 -3.77 -12.45
CA GLN A 224 -5.70 -3.93 -13.68
C GLN A 224 -4.72 -2.77 -13.84
N PHE A 225 -3.61 -3.02 -14.52
CA PHE A 225 -2.69 -1.95 -14.88
C PHE A 225 -3.16 -1.24 -16.15
N SER A 226 -3.19 0.10 -16.13
CA SER A 226 -3.44 0.87 -17.35
C SER A 226 -2.26 0.75 -18.32
N PRO A 227 -2.45 0.97 -19.63
CA PRO A 227 -1.35 0.99 -20.60
C PRO A 227 -0.24 1.98 -20.24
N GLU A 228 -0.59 3.15 -19.69
CA GLU A 228 0.36 4.16 -19.24
C GLU A 228 1.20 3.67 -18.06
N TYR A 229 0.59 2.93 -17.12
CA TYR A 229 1.34 2.30 -16.04
C TYR A 229 2.28 1.22 -16.57
N GLN A 230 1.84 0.38 -17.51
CA GLN A 230 2.67 -0.69 -18.08
C GLN A 230 3.95 -0.12 -18.71
N GLN A 231 3.86 0.99 -19.44
CA GLN A 231 5.03 1.68 -19.99
C GLN A 231 6.01 2.16 -18.90
N ILE A 232 5.48 2.67 -17.77
CA ILE A 232 6.30 3.08 -16.62
C ILE A 232 7.00 1.86 -16.02
N GLN A 233 6.24 0.79 -15.76
CA GLN A 233 6.75 -0.45 -15.19
C GLN A 233 7.84 -1.06 -16.06
N ASP A 234 7.61 -1.20 -17.36
CA ASP A 234 8.57 -1.78 -18.30
C ASP A 234 9.87 -1.00 -18.32
N ARG A 235 9.79 0.34 -18.43
CA ARG A 235 10.97 1.21 -18.41
C ARG A 235 11.77 1.07 -17.10
N LEU A 236 11.08 1.04 -15.96
CA LEU A 236 11.73 0.95 -14.65
C LEU A 236 12.35 -0.42 -14.41
N PHE A 237 11.62 -1.50 -14.72
CA PHE A 237 12.07 -2.85 -14.46
C PHE A 237 13.28 -3.22 -15.32
N HIS A 238 13.43 -2.62 -16.51
CA HIS A 238 14.59 -2.80 -17.39
C HIS A 238 15.73 -1.78 -17.17
N SER A 239 15.60 -0.91 -16.16
CA SER A 239 16.65 0.06 -15.84
C SER A 239 17.81 -0.56 -15.04
N LYS A 240 18.93 0.17 -14.97
CA LYS A 240 20.10 -0.22 -14.18
C LYS A 240 20.32 0.81 -13.05
N PRO A 241 20.19 0.43 -11.78
CA PRO A 241 20.34 1.35 -10.65
C PRO A 241 21.81 1.70 -10.38
N GLY A 242 22.06 2.90 -9.86
CA GLY A 242 23.35 3.25 -9.27
C GLY A 242 23.58 2.58 -7.90
N PRO A 243 24.77 2.71 -7.27
CA PRO A 243 25.06 2.06 -5.99
C PRO A 243 24.13 2.48 -4.84
N GLU A 244 23.82 3.78 -4.73
CA GLU A 244 22.93 4.29 -3.68
C GLU A 244 21.50 3.75 -3.88
N GLU A 245 20.95 3.90 -5.08
CA GLU A 245 19.62 3.38 -5.43
C GLU A 245 19.54 1.86 -5.27
N SER A 246 20.61 1.13 -5.57
CA SER A 246 20.70 -0.32 -5.38
C SER A 246 20.49 -0.72 -3.93
N ALA A 247 21.07 0.03 -2.99
CA ALA A 247 20.90 -0.23 -1.56
C ALA A 247 19.44 0.01 -1.11
N GLU A 248 18.80 1.06 -1.64
CA GLU A 248 17.42 1.37 -1.29
C GLU A 248 16.43 0.38 -1.90
N ILE A 249 16.56 0.07 -3.20
CA ILE A 249 15.75 -0.94 -3.89
C ILE A 249 15.90 -2.31 -3.22
N THR A 250 17.12 -2.72 -2.89
CA THR A 250 17.35 -4.00 -2.20
C THR A 250 16.67 -4.02 -0.83
N SER A 251 16.76 -2.94 -0.05
CA SER A 251 16.05 -2.83 1.22
C SER A 251 14.55 -3.01 1.04
N LEU A 252 13.95 -2.33 0.05
CA LEU A 252 12.53 -2.44 -0.24
C LEU A 252 12.11 -3.85 -0.67
N VAL A 253 12.90 -4.51 -1.52
CA VAL A 253 12.65 -5.90 -1.93
C VAL A 253 12.65 -6.82 -0.72
N LEU A 254 13.67 -6.73 0.16
CA LEU A 254 13.74 -7.56 1.35
C LEU A 254 12.58 -7.28 2.31
N ASP A 255 12.22 -6.02 2.51
CA ASP A 255 11.16 -5.63 3.45
C ASP A 255 9.73 -5.98 2.98
N TYR A 256 9.46 -5.95 1.66
CA TYR A 256 8.10 -6.10 1.10
C TYR A 256 7.83 -7.44 0.42
N CYS A 257 8.86 -8.16 -0.05
CA CYS A 257 8.64 -9.45 -0.70
C CYS A 257 7.89 -10.48 0.19
N PRO A 258 8.11 -10.54 1.52
CA PRO A 258 7.28 -11.35 2.41
C PRO A 258 5.78 -11.06 2.30
N ASP A 259 5.37 -9.79 2.31
CA ASP A 259 3.93 -9.49 2.20
C ASP A 259 3.44 -9.77 0.79
N LEU A 260 4.26 -9.51 -0.25
CA LEU A 260 3.88 -9.85 -1.63
C LEU A 260 3.63 -11.35 -1.81
N LEU A 261 4.39 -12.20 -1.13
CA LEU A 261 4.13 -13.65 -1.11
C LEU A 261 2.81 -13.97 -0.43
N GLU A 262 2.52 -13.32 0.70
CA GLU A 262 1.28 -13.51 1.46
C GLU A 262 0.03 -13.03 0.70
N VAL A 263 0.10 -11.88 0.02
CA VAL A 263 -1.07 -11.26 -0.62
C VAL A 263 -1.19 -11.56 -2.11
N GLY A 264 -0.06 -11.76 -2.81
CA GLY A 264 0.01 -11.90 -4.27
C GLY A 264 0.57 -13.24 -4.74
N GLY A 265 1.05 -14.09 -3.84
CA GLY A 265 1.60 -15.39 -4.16
C GLY A 265 2.98 -15.36 -4.85
N VAL A 266 3.47 -16.56 -5.17
CA VAL A 266 4.80 -16.78 -5.75
C VAL A 266 4.93 -16.11 -7.12
N GLU A 267 3.87 -16.09 -7.93
CA GLU A 267 3.87 -15.49 -9.27
C GLU A 267 4.16 -14.00 -9.21
N THR A 268 3.49 -13.27 -8.32
CA THR A 268 3.66 -11.83 -8.13
C THR A 268 5.06 -11.52 -7.59
N ALA A 269 5.50 -12.28 -6.57
CA ALA A 269 6.83 -12.13 -6.02
C ALA A 269 7.92 -12.42 -7.07
N SER A 270 7.74 -13.43 -7.91
CA SER A 270 8.70 -13.79 -8.97
C SER A 270 8.88 -12.68 -9.99
N GLN A 271 7.81 -11.98 -10.38
CA GLN A 271 7.90 -10.83 -11.30
C GLN A 271 8.79 -9.73 -10.73
N LEU A 272 8.69 -9.46 -9.42
CA LEU A 272 9.55 -8.49 -8.75
C LEU A 272 11.00 -8.99 -8.64
N LEU A 273 11.19 -10.22 -8.17
CA LEU A 273 12.53 -10.78 -7.91
C LEU A 273 13.35 -10.94 -9.20
N LEU A 274 12.70 -11.24 -10.31
CA LEU A 274 13.34 -11.41 -11.63
C LEU A 274 13.41 -10.10 -12.44
N ALA A 275 12.85 -8.99 -11.95
CA ALA A 275 12.97 -7.72 -12.64
C ALA A 275 14.47 -7.34 -12.76
N PRO A 276 14.98 -6.97 -13.94
CA PRO A 276 16.38 -6.62 -14.14
C PRO A 276 16.92 -5.58 -13.15
N VAL A 277 16.10 -4.57 -12.81
CA VAL A 277 16.44 -3.56 -11.79
C VAL A 277 16.67 -4.18 -10.40
N CYS A 278 15.86 -5.16 -9.99
CA CYS A 278 15.99 -5.84 -8.70
C CYS A 278 17.21 -6.76 -8.66
N LEU A 279 17.44 -7.50 -9.74
CA LEU A 279 18.62 -8.36 -9.89
C LEU A 279 19.91 -7.54 -9.81
N ALA A 280 19.97 -6.44 -10.56
CA ALA A 280 21.11 -5.52 -10.54
C ALA A 280 21.30 -4.85 -9.18
N ALA A 281 20.22 -4.40 -8.54
CA ALA A 281 20.25 -3.79 -7.22
C ALA A 281 20.78 -4.76 -6.15
N ALA A 282 20.20 -5.97 -6.09
CA ALA A 282 20.55 -6.96 -5.07
C ALA A 282 21.99 -7.47 -5.24
N ASN A 283 22.45 -7.66 -6.48
CA ASN A 283 23.84 -7.99 -6.75
C ASN A 283 24.79 -6.86 -6.33
N THR A 284 24.44 -5.61 -6.63
CA THR A 284 25.30 -4.45 -6.33
C THR A 284 25.37 -4.15 -4.83
N ALA A 285 24.22 -4.13 -4.14
CA ALA A 285 24.13 -3.71 -2.74
C ALA A 285 24.35 -4.85 -1.75
N ALA A 286 23.88 -6.05 -2.10
CA ALA A 286 23.87 -7.19 -1.21
C ALA A 286 24.60 -8.39 -1.79
N GLY A 287 25.19 -8.34 -2.98
CA GLY A 287 25.92 -9.48 -3.57
C GLY A 287 25.15 -10.79 -3.55
N ILE A 288 23.81 -10.75 -3.64
CA ILE A 288 22.94 -11.93 -3.67
C ILE A 288 22.29 -12.06 -5.05
N ASP A 289 21.94 -13.29 -5.41
CA ASP A 289 21.24 -13.60 -6.66
C ASP A 289 19.75 -13.89 -6.38
N LEU A 290 18.88 -12.92 -6.66
CA LEU A 290 17.44 -13.08 -6.46
C LEU A 290 16.83 -14.18 -7.33
N SER A 291 17.45 -14.54 -8.46
CA SER A 291 16.97 -15.63 -9.33
C SER A 291 17.05 -16.99 -8.63
N ARG A 292 18.06 -17.19 -7.77
CA ARG A 292 18.19 -18.41 -6.96
C ARG A 292 17.15 -18.47 -5.86
N ILE A 293 16.86 -17.33 -5.24
CA ILE A 293 15.82 -17.21 -4.22
C ILE A 293 14.45 -17.49 -4.86
N GLU A 294 14.15 -16.91 -6.02
CA GLU A 294 12.93 -17.20 -6.79
C GLU A 294 12.83 -18.69 -7.14
N GLY A 295 13.92 -19.30 -7.64
CA GLY A 295 13.94 -20.71 -7.99
C GLY A 295 13.69 -21.62 -6.79
N HIS A 296 14.17 -21.23 -5.60
CA HIS A 296 13.85 -21.90 -4.35
C HIS A 296 12.35 -21.83 -4.03
N LEU A 297 11.75 -20.64 -4.09
CA LEU A 297 10.32 -20.44 -3.82
C LEU A 297 9.43 -21.23 -4.79
N ARG A 298 9.75 -21.22 -6.09
CA ARG A 298 9.04 -22.03 -7.09
C ARG A 298 9.18 -23.52 -6.85
N ARG A 299 10.34 -23.98 -6.38
CA ARG A 299 10.54 -25.38 -6.04
C ARG A 299 9.65 -25.79 -4.87
N LEU A 300 9.53 -24.96 -3.84
CA LEU A 300 8.60 -25.21 -2.73
C LEU A 300 7.16 -25.32 -3.23
N GLN A 301 6.73 -24.37 -4.06
CA GLN A 301 5.40 -24.38 -4.69
C GLN A 301 5.14 -25.68 -5.47
N ARG A 302 6.09 -26.12 -6.31
CA ARG A 302 6.00 -27.39 -7.08
C ARG A 302 5.97 -28.63 -6.19
N GLN A 303 6.55 -28.56 -4.99
CA GLN A 303 6.53 -29.64 -4.00
C GLN A 303 5.25 -29.62 -3.14
N GLY A 304 4.30 -28.72 -3.40
CA GLY A 304 3.11 -28.54 -2.56
C GLY A 304 3.42 -27.95 -1.18
N LYS A 305 4.59 -27.32 -1.02
CA LYS A 305 4.98 -26.61 0.21
C LYS A 305 4.61 -25.13 0.08
N GLU A 306 4.22 -24.54 1.20
CA GLU A 306 3.92 -23.12 1.28
C GLU A 306 5.21 -22.30 1.10
N ALA A 307 5.17 -21.34 0.16
CA ALA A 307 6.23 -20.37 -0.05
C ALA A 307 5.79 -19.03 0.55
N ASN A 308 6.25 -18.74 1.77
CA ASN A 308 5.87 -17.56 2.54
C ASN A 308 7.09 -16.70 2.90
N GLY A 309 6.86 -15.64 3.68
CA GLY A 309 7.91 -14.71 4.11
C GLY A 309 9.08 -15.38 4.85
N ARG A 310 8.81 -16.44 5.63
CA ARG A 310 9.85 -17.19 6.35
C ARG A 310 10.81 -17.87 5.38
N GLU A 311 10.28 -18.59 4.39
CA GLU A 311 11.08 -19.32 3.40
C GLU A 311 11.89 -18.37 2.52
N PHE A 312 11.30 -17.21 2.17
CA PHE A 312 12.02 -16.15 1.48
C PHE A 312 13.21 -15.64 2.30
N MET A 313 13.01 -15.33 3.59
CA MET A 313 14.08 -14.82 4.45
C MET A 313 15.19 -15.85 4.68
N ALA A 314 14.84 -17.13 4.83
CA ALA A 314 15.80 -18.23 4.93
C ALA A 314 16.64 -18.38 3.63
N ALA A 315 16.01 -18.24 2.46
CA ALA A 315 16.70 -18.25 1.18
C ALA A 315 17.65 -17.05 1.01
N VAL A 316 17.23 -15.84 1.41
CA VAL A 316 18.09 -14.65 1.44
C VAL A 316 19.29 -14.86 2.37
N HIS A 317 19.04 -15.36 3.58
CA HIS A 317 20.10 -15.65 4.55
C HIS A 317 21.12 -16.64 3.98
N SER A 318 20.64 -17.69 3.32
CA SER A 318 21.49 -18.70 2.68
C SER A 318 22.34 -18.14 1.55
N GLU A 319 21.83 -17.21 0.73
CA GLU A 319 22.64 -16.54 -0.31
C GLU A 319 23.70 -15.63 0.33
N LEU A 320 23.37 -14.92 1.40
CA LEU A 320 24.34 -14.07 2.11
C LEU A 320 25.49 -14.87 2.73
N LEU A 321 25.23 -16.09 3.23
CA LEU A 321 26.26 -16.97 3.80
C LEU A 321 27.26 -17.51 2.76
N LYS A 322 26.90 -17.55 1.47
CA LYS A 322 27.80 -18.03 0.40
C LYS A 322 28.93 -17.06 0.09
N LYS A 323 28.90 -15.85 0.66
CA LYS A 323 29.94 -14.84 0.44
C LYS A 323 31.23 -15.24 1.14
N PRO A 324 32.39 -15.01 0.50
CA PRO A 324 33.68 -15.27 1.11
C PRO A 324 33.83 -14.43 2.40
N ALA A 325 34.22 -15.08 3.50
CA ALA A 325 34.46 -14.43 4.77
C ALA A 325 35.64 -13.44 4.64
N GLY A 326 35.34 -12.14 4.74
CA GLY A 326 36.32 -11.06 4.72
C GLY A 326 35.97 -9.99 5.77
N LYS A 327 36.92 -9.11 6.10
CA LYS A 327 36.65 -7.97 7.01
C LYS A 327 35.51 -7.11 6.44
N GLY A 328 34.37 -7.10 7.14
CA GLY A 328 33.18 -6.33 6.75
C GLY A 328 32.16 -7.07 5.89
N ALA A 329 32.37 -8.36 5.58
CA ALA A 329 31.36 -9.18 4.92
C ALA A 329 30.32 -9.64 5.95
N ALA A 330 29.05 -9.26 5.74
CA ALA A 330 27.94 -9.78 6.53
C ALA A 330 27.81 -11.31 6.35
N GLN A 331 27.94 -12.05 7.44
CA GLN A 331 27.70 -13.50 7.52
C GLN A 331 26.22 -13.75 7.78
N GLY A 332 25.43 -13.60 6.72
CA GLY A 332 23.99 -13.83 6.78
C GLY A 332 23.16 -12.57 7.05
N LEU A 333 21.85 -12.78 7.08
CA LEU A 333 20.85 -11.71 7.07
C LEU A 333 20.90 -10.74 8.27
N PRO A 334 21.04 -11.19 9.54
CA PRO A 334 21.10 -10.27 10.68
C PRO A 334 22.27 -9.27 10.60
N GLU A 335 23.46 -9.75 10.24
CA GLU A 335 24.66 -8.92 10.11
C GLU A 335 24.54 -7.96 8.91
N TYR A 336 23.94 -8.42 7.81
CA TYR A 336 23.66 -7.57 6.66
C TYR A 336 22.76 -6.41 7.06
N LEU A 337 21.64 -6.69 7.74
CA LEU A 337 20.70 -5.65 8.18
C LEU A 337 21.36 -4.68 9.18
N ALA A 338 22.18 -5.18 10.10
CA ALA A 338 22.94 -4.34 11.04
C ALA A 338 23.93 -3.42 10.31
N SER A 339 24.65 -3.95 9.31
CA SER A 339 25.63 -3.19 8.51
C SER A 339 24.96 -2.16 7.58
N ALA A 340 23.81 -2.50 7.01
CA ALA A 340 23.05 -1.64 6.10
C ALA A 340 22.46 -0.42 6.82
N ARG A 341 22.31 -0.46 8.16
CA ARG A 341 21.72 0.60 8.99
C ARG A 341 20.34 1.07 8.51
N LYS A 342 19.64 0.23 7.75
CA LYS A 342 18.27 0.48 7.29
C LYS A 342 17.30 -0.21 8.25
N PRO A 343 16.19 0.43 8.63
CA PRO A 343 15.17 -0.21 9.44
C PRO A 343 14.53 -1.36 8.66
N PHE A 344 14.56 -2.56 9.22
CA PHE A 344 13.89 -3.73 8.67
C PHE A 344 12.56 -3.96 9.38
N ARG A 345 11.49 -4.22 8.62
CA ARG A 345 10.13 -4.26 9.19
C ARG A 345 9.71 -5.65 9.66
N ARG A 346 9.91 -6.69 8.86
CA ARG A 346 9.38 -8.05 9.11
C ARG A 346 10.28 -8.85 10.06
N VAL A 347 10.58 -8.27 11.22
CA VAL A 347 11.48 -8.86 12.23
C VAL A 347 10.94 -10.22 12.67
N GLU A 348 9.62 -10.38 12.75
CA GLU A 348 8.97 -11.66 13.03
C GLU A 348 9.31 -12.72 11.97
N ALA A 349 9.20 -12.40 10.67
CA ALA A 349 9.55 -13.35 9.61
C ALA A 349 11.05 -13.71 9.63
N LEU A 350 11.91 -12.76 10.02
CA LEU A 350 13.33 -13.00 10.24
C LEU A 350 13.56 -13.93 11.43
N THR A 351 12.93 -13.67 12.58
CA THR A 351 13.05 -14.51 13.78
C THR A 351 12.58 -15.93 13.48
N ASP A 352 11.41 -16.08 12.87
CA ASP A 352 10.85 -17.38 12.48
C ASP A 352 11.79 -18.15 11.55
N ALA A 353 12.43 -17.45 10.60
CA ALA A 353 13.40 -18.06 9.69
C ALA A 353 14.65 -18.53 10.44
N LEU A 354 15.20 -17.69 11.34
CA LEU A 354 16.38 -18.03 12.13
C LEU A 354 16.12 -19.22 13.07
N GLU A 355 14.97 -19.25 13.73
CA GLU A 355 14.57 -20.37 14.59
C GLU A 355 14.41 -21.67 13.80
N ALA A 356 13.76 -21.61 12.63
CA ALA A 356 13.58 -22.78 11.78
C ALA A 356 14.92 -23.35 11.29
N MET A 357 15.87 -22.47 10.94
CA MET A 357 17.21 -22.86 10.54
C MET A 357 18.00 -23.50 11.70
N GLN A 358 17.91 -22.95 12.91
CA GLN A 358 18.57 -23.53 14.09
C GLN A 358 18.05 -24.92 14.46
N ARG A 359 16.76 -25.19 14.24
CA ARG A 359 16.17 -26.52 14.50
C ARG A 359 16.51 -27.56 13.44
N SER A 360 17.03 -27.13 12.28
CA SER A 360 17.34 -28.00 11.13
C SER A 360 18.85 -28.27 10.97
N ALA A 361 19.69 -27.62 11.79
CA ALA A 361 21.13 -27.83 11.92
C ALA A 361 21.41 -28.79 13.09
#